data_AF-A0A438CJY2-F1
#
_entry.id   AF-A0A438CJY2-F1
#
_cell.length_a   1.000
_cell.length_b   1.000
_cell.length_c   1.000
_cell.angle_alpha   90.00
_cell.angle_beta   90.00
_cell.angle_gamma   90.00
#
_symmetry.space_group_name_H-M   'P 1'
#
loop_
_entity.id
_entity.type
_entity.pdbx_description
1 polymer ?
#
loop_
_entity_poly.entity_id
_entity_poly.type
_entity_poly.pdbx_seq_one_letter_code
_entity_poly.pdbx_strand_id
1 'polypeptide(L)'
;MGASDAKGDLGMSSSMGEKLSNGVQMEIDDDLMGSIEIDDLNKEYLKTFCKKVAVSFFNEYGLIQHQINSFNDFIKNGIQRVFDSFGEIPVEPGYDPSKRGEGDWRYASVRFGKVTLERPRVWAGESDGKESLNFLPRHARLQNMTYSSRMKAQVHFQVYTQKLVRSDKYKTGKDNKYVEKKVIFEDNRDILIGGSL
;
A
#
# COMPACT_ATOMS: atom_id res chain seq x y z
N MET A 1 29.83 17.27 38.36
CA MET A 1 30.98 16.34 38.37
C MET A 1 30.45 14.92 38.18
N GLY A 2 30.97 14.20 37.16
CA GLY A 2 30.68 12.78 36.80
C GLY A 2 29.36 12.60 36.03
N ALA A 3 29.24 12.14 34.77
CA ALA A 3 29.92 11.05 34.00
C ALA A 3 29.90 9.73 34.79
N SER A 4 29.49 8.56 34.29
CA SER A 4 29.54 7.96 32.94
C SER A 4 28.77 6.61 32.96
N ASP A 5 28.04 6.30 31.90
CA ASP A 5 28.23 5.18 30.94
C ASP A 5 27.78 3.75 31.29
N ALA A 6 27.24 3.13 30.25
CA ALA A 6 26.72 1.77 30.16
C ALA A 6 27.78 0.78 29.62
N LYS A 7 27.54 -0.52 29.92
CA LYS A 7 27.87 -1.77 29.20
C LYS A 7 28.50 -2.82 30.12
N GLY A 8 28.08 -4.08 29.94
CA GLY A 8 28.80 -5.24 30.46
C GLY A 8 27.94 -6.51 30.39
N ASP A 9 28.28 -7.37 29.44
CA ASP A 9 27.63 -8.62 29.07
C ASP A 9 28.22 -9.83 29.85
N LEU A 10 27.53 -10.97 29.77
CA LEU A 10 28.01 -12.36 30.01
C LEU A 10 28.33 -12.82 31.45
N GLY A 11 27.68 -13.93 31.84
CA GLY A 11 28.13 -14.76 32.97
C GLY A 11 27.16 -15.89 33.32
N MET A 12 27.42 -17.08 32.79
CA MET A 12 26.74 -18.35 33.11
C MET A 12 26.71 -18.66 34.62
N SER A 13 25.62 -19.27 35.10
CA SER A 13 25.67 -20.10 36.32
C SER A 13 24.87 -21.38 36.16
N SER A 14 25.58 -22.48 36.34
CA SER A 14 25.16 -23.86 36.43
C SER A 14 24.65 -24.18 37.84
N SER A 15 23.54 -24.91 37.96
CA SER A 15 23.37 -25.93 39.02
C SER A 15 22.03 -26.66 38.83
N MET A 16 22.08 -27.95 38.49
CA MET A 16 21.44 -29.00 39.29
C MET A 16 21.85 -30.35 38.71
N GLY A 17 22.85 -30.95 39.35
CA GLY A 17 23.17 -32.36 39.16
C GLY A 17 22.32 -33.19 40.12
N GLU A 18 21.61 -34.17 39.59
CA GLU A 18 21.26 -35.36 40.34
C GLU A 18 22.02 -36.54 39.74
N LYS A 19 22.82 -37.17 40.60
CA LYS A 19 23.55 -38.41 40.34
C LYS A 19 22.55 -39.56 40.50
N LEU A 20 22.47 -40.43 39.51
CA LEU A 20 21.99 -41.79 39.70
C LEU A 20 23.04 -42.76 39.16
N SER A 21 23.73 -43.41 40.09
CA SER A 21 24.56 -44.58 39.86
C SER A 21 23.67 -45.80 39.66
N ASN A 22 23.91 -46.58 38.62
CA ASN A 22 24.14 -48.03 38.73
C ASN A 22 24.54 -48.59 37.36
N GLY A 23 25.78 -49.08 37.30
CA GLY A 23 26.31 -49.78 36.14
C GLY A 23 25.74 -51.20 36.07
N VAL A 24 25.23 -51.54 34.88
CA VAL A 24 25.18 -52.91 34.37
C VAL A 24 25.71 -52.82 32.95
N GLN A 25 26.95 -53.28 32.76
CA GLN A 25 27.57 -53.37 31.45
C GLN A 25 27.12 -54.69 30.83
N MET A 26 26.09 -54.66 29.99
CA MET A 26 25.75 -55.78 29.12
C MET A 26 26.62 -55.66 27.87
N GLU A 27 27.56 -56.59 27.70
CA GLU A 27 28.29 -56.79 26.45
C GLU A 27 27.27 -57.26 25.40
N ILE A 28 27.06 -56.44 24.37
CA ILE A 28 26.25 -56.77 23.21
C ILE A 28 27.25 -57.20 22.13
N ASP A 29 27.19 -58.48 21.75
CA ASP A 29 27.96 -59.06 20.67
C ASP A 29 27.78 -58.24 19.37
N ASP A 30 28.91 -57.83 18.79
CA ASP A 30 29.03 -56.93 17.63
C ASP A 30 28.79 -57.63 16.27
N ASP A 31 28.09 -58.77 16.28
CA ASP A 31 27.95 -59.67 15.11
C ASP A 31 26.56 -59.62 14.45
N LEU A 32 26.07 -58.41 14.15
CA LEU A 32 24.94 -58.24 13.20
C LEU A 32 25.23 -57.15 12.15
N MET A 33 26.21 -57.41 11.31
CA MET A 33 26.29 -56.83 9.97
C MET A 33 25.08 -57.27 9.15
N GLY A 34 24.03 -56.45 9.18
CA GLY A 34 22.80 -56.66 8.41
C GLY A 34 21.82 -55.48 8.40
N SER A 35 22.24 -54.26 8.78
CA SER A 35 21.42 -53.05 8.61
C SER A 35 21.69 -52.41 7.24
N ILE A 36 21.47 -53.15 6.15
CA ILE A 36 21.27 -52.49 4.87
C ILE A 36 19.88 -51.83 4.94
N GLU A 37 19.90 -50.52 5.19
CA GLU A 37 19.12 -49.51 4.45
C GLU A 37 17.58 -49.52 4.56
N ILE A 38 16.98 -49.76 5.74
CA ILE A 38 15.55 -49.40 5.92
C ILE A 38 15.38 -47.90 6.17
N ASP A 39 16.31 -47.30 6.91
CA ASP A 39 16.26 -45.87 7.27
C ASP A 39 16.62 -44.96 6.07
N ASP A 40 17.52 -45.41 5.20
CA ASP A 40 17.89 -44.70 3.97
C ASP A 40 16.78 -44.76 2.91
N LEU A 41 16.08 -45.88 2.77
CA LEU A 41 14.91 -46.00 1.88
C LEU A 41 13.77 -45.06 2.33
N ASN A 42 13.56 -44.95 3.65
CA ASN A 42 12.58 -44.05 4.25
C ASN A 42 12.99 -42.57 4.08
N LYS A 43 14.28 -42.27 4.18
CA LYS A 43 14.82 -40.91 3.96
C LYS A 43 14.74 -40.49 2.49
N GLU A 44 15.01 -41.40 1.55
CA GLU A 44 14.89 -41.14 0.12
C GLU A 44 13.42 -40.95 -0.29
N TYR A 45 12.52 -41.78 0.25
CA TYR A 45 11.07 -41.60 0.09
C TYR A 45 10.59 -40.27 0.67
N LEU A 46 10.99 -39.91 1.89
CA LEU A 46 10.62 -38.64 2.51
C LEU A 46 11.14 -37.44 1.70
N LYS A 47 12.38 -37.50 1.22
CA LYS A 47 12.97 -36.45 0.38
C LYS A 47 12.22 -36.28 -0.94
N THR A 48 11.87 -37.37 -1.61
CA THR A 48 11.09 -37.33 -2.86
C THR A 48 9.67 -36.84 -2.62
N PHE A 49 9.04 -37.26 -1.51
CA PHE A 49 7.73 -36.78 -1.09
C PHE A 49 7.74 -35.27 -0.78
N CYS A 50 8.65 -34.80 0.09
CA CYS A 50 8.80 -33.37 0.40
C CYS A 50 9.09 -32.55 -0.85
N LYS A 51 9.94 -33.05 -1.76
CA LYS A 51 10.18 -32.40 -3.06
C LYS A 51 8.90 -32.32 -3.89
N LYS A 52 8.12 -33.39 -3.97
CA LYS A 52 6.86 -33.44 -4.72
C LYS A 52 5.83 -32.48 -4.13
N VAL A 53 5.69 -32.45 -2.80
CA VAL A 53 4.82 -31.51 -2.08
C VAL A 53 5.26 -30.07 -2.33
N ALA A 54 6.56 -29.77 -2.22
CA ALA A 54 7.10 -28.43 -2.48
C ALA A 54 6.83 -27.98 -3.92
N VAL A 55 7.08 -28.85 -4.92
CA VAL A 55 6.79 -28.56 -6.33
C VAL A 55 5.30 -28.35 -6.56
N SER A 56 4.45 -29.19 -5.95
CA SER A 56 2.98 -29.03 -6.03
C SER A 56 2.54 -27.70 -5.46
N PHE A 57 3.07 -27.30 -4.30
CA PHE A 57 2.80 -26.02 -3.66
C PHE A 57 3.23 -24.84 -4.56
N PHE A 58 4.41 -24.90 -5.16
CA PHE A 58 4.87 -23.84 -6.07
C PHE A 58 4.11 -23.81 -7.40
N ASN A 59 3.60 -24.94 -7.89
CA ASN A 59 2.75 -24.97 -9.07
C ASN A 59 1.38 -24.34 -8.82
N GLU A 60 0.83 -24.51 -7.61
CA GLU A 60 -0.47 -23.95 -7.24
C GLU A 60 -0.39 -22.47 -6.90
N TYR A 61 0.54 -22.08 -6.02
CA TYR A 61 0.63 -20.70 -5.54
C TYR A 61 1.58 -19.84 -6.37
N GLY A 62 2.65 -20.41 -6.93
CA GLY A 62 3.71 -19.62 -7.59
C GLY A 62 4.67 -18.97 -6.59
N LEU A 63 5.93 -18.77 -7.02
CA LEU A 63 6.99 -18.23 -6.16
C LEU A 63 6.80 -16.76 -5.76
N ILE A 64 6.03 -15.99 -6.54
CA ILE A 64 5.93 -14.53 -6.42
C ILE A 64 4.50 -14.09 -6.05
N GLN A 65 3.67 -15.03 -5.60
CA GLN A 65 2.24 -14.79 -5.39
C GLN A 65 1.94 -13.66 -4.43
N HIS A 66 2.74 -13.53 -3.36
CA HIS A 66 2.57 -12.46 -2.39
C HIS A 66 2.67 -11.08 -3.05
N GLN A 67 3.61 -10.88 -3.97
CA GLN A 67 3.78 -9.60 -4.68
C GLN A 67 2.60 -9.31 -5.60
N ILE A 68 2.13 -10.32 -6.33
CA ILE A 68 0.98 -10.20 -7.23
C ILE A 68 -0.30 -9.91 -6.42
N ASN A 69 -0.49 -10.60 -5.30
CA ASN A 69 -1.63 -10.41 -4.41
C ASN A 69 -1.62 -9.02 -3.78
N SER A 70 -0.46 -8.58 -3.27
CA SER A 70 -0.30 -7.23 -2.69
C SER A 70 -0.56 -6.14 -3.72
N PHE A 71 -0.04 -6.30 -4.95
CA PHE A 71 -0.33 -5.37 -6.03
C PHE A 71 -1.82 -5.36 -6.37
N ASN A 72 -2.45 -6.52 -6.52
CA ASN A 72 -3.87 -6.63 -6.83
C ASN A 72 -4.77 -6.02 -5.73
N ASP A 73 -4.44 -6.23 -4.45
CA ASP A 73 -5.17 -5.57 -3.35
C ASP A 73 -4.98 -4.05 -3.39
N PHE A 74 -3.76 -3.58 -3.66
CA PHE A 74 -3.49 -2.16 -3.79
C PHE A 74 -4.30 -1.53 -4.94
N ILE A 75 -4.34 -2.16 -6.12
CA ILE A 75 -5.10 -1.64 -7.26
C ILE A 75 -6.62 -1.67 -6.99
N LYS A 76 -7.13 -2.72 -6.36
CA LYS A 76 -8.58 -2.87 -6.11
C LYS A 76 -9.08 -1.97 -4.99
N ASN A 77 -8.34 -1.89 -3.89
CA ASN A 77 -8.80 -1.25 -2.67
C ASN A 77 -7.84 -0.15 -2.19
N GLY A 78 -6.53 -0.35 -2.32
CA GLY A 78 -5.52 0.60 -1.85
C GLY A 78 -5.62 1.99 -2.47
N ILE A 79 -5.79 2.08 -3.79
CA ILE A 79 -5.91 3.36 -4.49
C ILE A 79 -7.13 4.14 -3.98
N GLN A 80 -8.31 3.51 -3.94
CA GLN A 80 -9.52 4.20 -3.46
C GLN A 80 -9.36 4.66 -2.00
N ARG A 81 -8.80 3.81 -1.12
CA ARG A 81 -8.52 4.20 0.28
C ARG A 81 -7.62 5.43 0.38
N VAL A 82 -6.61 5.54 -0.47
CA VAL A 82 -5.72 6.71 -0.50
C VAL A 82 -6.49 7.95 -0.93
N PHE A 83 -7.31 7.86 -1.97
CA PHE A 83 -8.11 9.01 -2.42
C PHE A 83 -9.17 9.45 -1.39
N ASP A 84 -9.82 8.49 -0.73
CA ASP A 84 -10.79 8.75 0.33
C ASP A 84 -10.13 9.42 1.55
N SER A 85 -8.84 9.12 1.80
CA SER A 85 -8.09 9.69 2.94
C SER A 85 -7.82 11.19 2.82
N PHE A 86 -7.82 11.76 1.61
CA PHE A 86 -7.62 13.20 1.42
C PHE A 86 -8.81 14.05 1.90
N GLY A 87 -10.01 13.47 1.96
CA GLY A 87 -11.20 14.18 2.41
C GLY A 87 -11.55 15.42 1.57
N GLU A 88 -11.94 16.51 2.24
CA GLU A 88 -12.21 17.81 1.63
C GLU A 88 -10.96 18.68 1.70
N ILE A 89 -10.42 19.08 0.54
CA ILE A 89 -9.27 19.96 0.45
C ILE A 89 -9.76 21.40 0.25
N PRO A 90 -9.68 22.27 1.27
CA PRO A 90 -10.01 23.68 1.10
C PRO A 90 -8.89 24.41 0.36
N VAL A 91 -9.27 25.30 -0.55
CA VAL A 91 -8.37 26.22 -1.26
C VAL A 91 -8.74 27.63 -0.83
N GLU A 92 -7.80 28.27 -0.15
CA GLU A 92 -7.94 29.66 0.29
C GLU A 92 -7.59 30.62 -0.87
N PRO A 93 -8.35 31.71 -1.04
CA PRO A 93 -8.01 32.73 -2.01
C PRO A 93 -6.71 33.44 -1.64
N GLY A 94 -5.83 33.67 -2.62
CA GLY A 94 -4.64 34.49 -2.42
C GLY A 94 -5.01 35.94 -2.07
N TYR A 95 -4.38 36.50 -1.05
CA TYR A 95 -4.56 37.89 -0.65
C TYR A 95 -3.85 38.81 -1.64
N ASP A 96 -4.59 39.42 -2.58
CA ASP A 96 -4.08 40.45 -3.49
C ASP A 96 -4.64 41.83 -3.10
N PRO A 97 -3.84 42.70 -2.45
CA PRO A 97 -4.29 44.02 -2.01
C PRO A 97 -4.63 44.97 -3.18
N SER A 98 -4.20 44.65 -4.40
CA SER A 98 -4.46 45.46 -5.61
C SER A 98 -5.83 45.17 -6.23
N LYS A 99 -6.44 44.02 -5.88
CA LYS A 99 -7.77 43.60 -6.35
C LYS A 99 -8.84 43.73 -5.27
N ARG A 100 -8.81 44.83 -4.51
CA ARG A 100 -9.88 45.26 -3.58
C ARG A 100 -11.19 45.67 -4.30
N GLY A 101 -11.55 45.01 -5.40
CA GLY A 101 -12.82 45.23 -6.07
C GLY A 101 -13.89 44.41 -5.38
N GLU A 102 -14.72 45.06 -4.56
CA GLU A 102 -16.17 44.85 -4.27
C GLU A 102 -16.78 43.42 -4.28
N GLY A 103 -15.98 42.36 -4.24
CA GLY A 103 -16.41 40.98 -4.34
C GLY A 103 -16.13 40.20 -3.06
N ASP A 104 -17.13 39.44 -2.60
CA ASP A 104 -16.96 38.49 -1.50
C ASP A 104 -15.79 37.52 -1.79
N TRP A 105 -14.96 37.24 -0.79
CA TRP A 105 -13.84 36.28 -0.87
C TRP A 105 -14.36 34.90 -1.31
N ARG A 106 -13.86 34.40 -2.43
CA ARG A 106 -14.22 33.09 -2.98
C ARG A 106 -13.27 32.02 -2.44
N TYR A 107 -13.84 31.06 -1.74
CA TYR A 107 -13.16 29.84 -1.31
C TYR A 107 -13.48 28.75 -2.31
N ALA A 108 -12.56 27.81 -2.50
CA ALA A 108 -12.85 26.59 -3.24
C ALA A 108 -12.63 25.37 -2.35
N SER A 109 -13.31 24.29 -2.70
CA SER A 109 -13.21 23.00 -2.04
C SER A 109 -13.13 21.93 -3.11
N VAL A 110 -12.18 21.02 -2.95
CA VAL A 110 -11.97 19.89 -3.85
C VAL A 110 -12.20 18.61 -3.07
N ARG A 111 -13.03 17.73 -3.62
CA ARG A 111 -13.27 16.39 -3.10
C ARG A 111 -13.06 15.38 -4.21
N PHE A 112 -12.33 14.31 -3.91
CA PHE A 112 -12.18 13.19 -4.83
C PHE A 112 -13.32 12.18 -4.66
N GLY A 113 -13.77 11.63 -5.77
CA GLY A 113 -14.79 10.59 -5.84
C GLY A 113 -14.19 9.24 -6.23
N LYS A 114 -14.87 8.54 -7.13
CA LYS A 114 -14.45 7.22 -7.58
C LYS A 114 -13.22 7.31 -8.48
N VAL A 115 -12.27 6.38 -8.27
CA VAL A 115 -11.07 6.24 -9.10
C VAL A 115 -11.11 4.95 -9.90
N THR A 116 -10.73 5.02 -11.16
CA THR A 116 -10.66 3.87 -12.08
C THR A 116 -9.32 3.84 -12.81
N LEU A 117 -8.82 2.63 -13.08
CA LEU A 117 -7.54 2.42 -13.75
C LEU A 117 -7.76 1.73 -15.10
N GLU A 118 -7.13 2.26 -16.14
CA GLU A 118 -7.17 1.69 -17.48
C GLU A 118 -6.04 0.67 -17.69
N ARG A 119 -6.14 -0.12 -18.76
CA ARG A 119 -5.02 -0.97 -19.18
C ARG A 119 -3.86 -0.11 -19.70
N PRO A 120 -2.60 -0.55 -19.54
CA PRO A 120 -1.44 0.15 -20.10
C PRO A 120 -1.59 0.36 -21.61
N ARG A 121 -1.50 1.61 -22.04
CA ARG A 121 -1.61 2.05 -23.44
C ARG A 121 -0.54 3.09 -23.70
N VAL A 122 0.02 3.07 -24.91
CA VAL A 122 0.91 4.12 -25.40
C VAL A 122 0.18 4.94 -26.44
N TRP A 123 0.39 6.26 -26.38
CA TRP A 123 -0.05 7.18 -27.41
C TRP A 123 0.93 7.08 -28.57
N ALA A 124 0.58 6.32 -29.59
CA ALA A 124 1.23 6.43 -30.89
C ALA A 124 0.61 7.68 -31.53
N GLY A 125 1.38 8.76 -31.69
CA GLY A 125 0.89 10.01 -32.26
C GLY A 125 0.26 9.86 -33.65
N GLU A 126 -0.05 10.99 -34.27
CA GLU A 126 -0.80 11.17 -35.53
C GLU A 126 -0.29 10.36 -36.75
N SER A 127 0.87 9.71 -36.63
CA SER A 127 1.50 8.87 -37.65
C SER A 127 0.75 7.60 -38.05
N ASP A 128 -0.06 6.99 -37.17
CA ASP A 128 -0.57 5.62 -37.41
C ASP A 128 -2.11 5.49 -37.32
N GLY A 129 -2.83 6.62 -37.27
CA GLY A 129 -4.31 6.68 -37.32
C GLY A 129 -5.05 5.95 -36.18
N LYS A 130 -4.33 5.37 -35.21
CA LYS A 130 -4.87 4.68 -34.03
C LYS A 130 -4.49 5.45 -32.77
N GLU A 131 -5.48 6.07 -32.13
CA GLU A 131 -5.32 6.89 -30.92
C GLU A 131 -4.72 6.14 -29.71
N SER A 132 -4.72 4.81 -29.70
CA SER A 132 -3.99 4.03 -28.69
C SER A 132 -3.64 2.63 -29.16
N LEU A 133 -2.39 2.23 -28.96
CA LEU A 133 -1.94 0.86 -29.21
C LEU A 133 -1.89 0.07 -27.90
N ASN A 134 -2.15 -1.24 -27.99
CA ASN A 134 -1.93 -2.15 -26.87
C ASN A 134 -0.45 -2.15 -26.50
N PHE A 135 -0.13 -1.67 -25.31
CA PHE A 135 1.24 -1.62 -24.83
C PHE A 135 1.57 -2.94 -24.14
N LEU A 136 2.61 -3.62 -24.62
CA LEU A 136 3.09 -4.86 -24.03
C LEU A 136 4.35 -4.57 -23.19
N PRO A 137 4.59 -5.33 -22.10
CA PRO A 137 5.81 -5.18 -21.31
C PRO A 137 7.10 -5.29 -22.14
N ARG A 138 7.09 -6.11 -23.20
CA ARG A 138 8.23 -6.24 -24.12
C ARG A 138 8.52 -4.95 -24.88
N HIS A 139 7.49 -4.22 -25.33
CA HIS A 139 7.65 -2.95 -26.03
C HIS A 139 8.29 -1.91 -25.11
N ALA A 140 7.80 -1.83 -23.87
CA ALA A 140 8.36 -0.94 -22.85
C ALA A 140 9.87 -1.17 -22.62
N ARG A 141 10.28 -2.43 -22.48
CA ARG A 141 11.68 -2.79 -22.27
C ARG A 141 12.58 -2.49 -23.48
N LEU A 142 12.10 -2.75 -24.69
CA LEU A 142 12.89 -2.54 -25.92
C LEU A 142 13.06 -1.06 -26.26
N GLN A 143 12.11 -0.22 -25.89
CA GLN A 143 12.09 1.21 -26.21
C GLN A 143 12.49 2.09 -25.01
N ASN A 144 12.94 1.50 -23.89
CA ASN A 144 13.22 2.19 -22.62
C ASN A 144 12.06 3.09 -22.14
N MET A 145 10.84 2.63 -22.35
CA MET A 145 9.61 3.32 -21.95
C MET A 145 9.05 2.77 -20.64
N THR A 146 8.18 3.55 -19.99
CA THR A 146 7.55 3.14 -18.72
C THR A 146 6.26 2.36 -18.97
N TYR A 147 6.18 1.14 -18.44
CA TYR A 147 4.95 0.32 -18.48
C TYR A 147 3.92 0.79 -17.44
N SER A 148 3.23 1.90 -17.73
CA SER A 148 2.24 2.50 -16.83
C SER A 148 0.81 2.48 -17.39
N SER A 149 -0.16 2.43 -16.49
CA SER A 149 -1.59 2.62 -16.78
C SER A 149 -2.02 4.06 -16.56
N ARG A 150 -3.03 4.49 -17.31
CA ARG A 150 -3.73 5.77 -17.08
C ARG A 150 -4.81 5.58 -16.02
N MET A 151 -4.98 6.56 -15.15
CA MET A 151 -5.99 6.58 -14.10
C MET A 151 -7.02 7.69 -14.39
N LYS A 152 -8.29 7.44 -14.09
CA LYS A 152 -9.38 8.41 -14.14
C LYS A 152 -9.90 8.60 -12.72
N ALA A 153 -9.86 9.82 -12.22
CA ALA A 153 -10.39 10.17 -10.91
C ALA A 153 -11.55 11.16 -11.07
N GLN A 154 -12.68 10.87 -10.45
CA GLN A 154 -13.78 11.81 -10.35
C GLN A 154 -13.42 12.91 -9.34
N VAL A 155 -13.64 14.16 -9.71
CA VAL A 155 -13.37 15.33 -8.86
C VAL A 155 -14.62 16.18 -8.76
N HIS A 156 -15.03 16.44 -7.53
CA HIS A 156 -16.07 17.37 -7.16
C HIS A 156 -15.41 18.69 -6.72
N PHE A 157 -15.68 19.75 -7.45
CA PHE A 157 -15.13 21.08 -7.24
C PHE A 157 -16.26 22.03 -6.87
N GLN A 158 -16.15 22.68 -5.70
CA GLN A 158 -17.15 23.62 -5.21
C GLN A 158 -16.50 24.97 -4.91
N VAL A 159 -17.03 26.06 -5.47
CA VAL A 159 -16.66 27.43 -5.12
C VAL A 159 -17.76 28.04 -4.27
N TYR A 160 -17.40 28.62 -3.14
CA TYR A 160 -18.35 29.19 -2.19
C TYR A 160 -17.82 30.50 -1.58
N THR A 161 -18.74 31.36 -1.14
CA THR A 161 -18.41 32.51 -0.29
C THR A 161 -18.84 32.24 1.14
N GLN A 162 -18.08 32.81 2.07
CA GLN A 162 -18.35 32.72 3.50
C GLN A 162 -18.94 34.05 3.97
N LYS A 163 -20.16 34.04 4.48
CA LYS A 163 -20.77 35.21 5.12
C LYS A 163 -20.82 35.01 6.63
N LEU A 164 -20.33 36.00 7.37
CA LEU A 164 -20.40 36.04 8.83
C LEU A 164 -21.80 36.49 9.25
N VAL A 165 -22.64 35.55 9.66
CA VAL A 165 -23.96 35.86 10.19
C VAL A 165 -23.86 35.92 11.72
N ARG A 166 -24.22 37.07 12.29
CA ARG A 166 -24.33 37.24 13.74
C ARG A 166 -25.74 36.84 14.16
N SER A 167 -25.88 35.91 15.09
CA SER A 167 -27.17 35.67 15.76
C SER A 167 -27.46 36.81 16.74
N ASP A 168 -28.68 37.35 16.74
CA ASP A 168 -29.10 38.39 17.67
C ASP A 168 -29.02 37.90 19.12
N LYS A 169 -28.33 38.66 19.96
CA LYS A 169 -28.05 38.33 21.38
C LYS A 169 -29.33 38.17 22.22
N TYR A 170 -30.45 38.72 21.74
CA TYR A 170 -31.71 38.84 22.46
C TYR A 170 -32.43 37.50 22.73
N LYS A 171 -32.11 36.43 21.98
CA LYS A 171 -32.80 35.14 22.12
C LYS A 171 -31.94 33.99 22.67
N THR A 172 -30.61 34.13 22.75
CA THR A 172 -29.74 32.96 23.05
C THR A 172 -28.65 33.22 24.09
N GLY A 173 -28.43 34.45 24.55
CA GLY A 173 -27.47 34.76 25.63
C GLY A 173 -26.00 34.43 25.34
N LYS A 174 -25.65 33.94 24.15
CA LYS A 174 -24.29 33.65 23.68
C LYS A 174 -24.06 34.20 22.28
N ASP A 175 -22.90 34.81 22.06
CA ASP A 175 -22.44 35.33 20.77
C ASP A 175 -21.96 34.17 19.87
N ASN A 176 -22.89 33.40 19.30
CA ASN A 176 -22.52 32.37 18.35
C ASN A 176 -22.44 32.97 16.94
N LYS A 177 -21.22 33.30 16.50
CA LYS A 177 -20.95 33.66 15.10
C LYS A 177 -20.95 32.37 14.28
N TYR A 178 -21.84 32.24 13.31
CA TYR A 178 -21.82 31.13 12.36
C TYR A 178 -21.43 31.65 10.97
N VAL A 179 -20.64 30.85 10.25
CA VAL A 179 -20.26 31.13 8.88
C VAL A 179 -21.24 30.40 7.97
N GLU A 180 -22.02 31.17 7.22
CA GLU A 180 -22.92 30.61 6.21
C GLU A 180 -22.12 30.37 4.92
N LYS A 181 -22.07 29.10 4.47
CA LYS A 181 -21.42 28.68 3.21
C LYS A 181 -22.43 28.84 2.07
N LYS A 182 -22.25 29.89 1.25
CA LYS A 182 -23.06 30.07 0.03
C LYS A 182 -22.30 29.51 -1.17
N VAL A 183 -22.77 28.39 -1.73
CA VAL A 183 -22.18 27.78 -2.93
C VAL A 183 -22.54 28.65 -4.14
N ILE A 184 -21.51 29.01 -4.92
CA ILE A 184 -21.62 29.84 -6.13
C ILE A 184 -21.51 28.96 -7.37
N PHE A 185 -20.66 27.94 -7.31
CA PHE A 185 -20.36 27.07 -8.44
C PHE A 185 -20.05 25.67 -7.94
N GLU A 186 -20.55 24.67 -8.65
CA GLU A 186 -20.27 23.26 -8.41
C GLU A 186 -20.01 22.60 -9.77
N ASP A 187 -18.91 21.85 -9.86
CA ASP A 187 -18.48 21.13 -11.05
C ASP A 187 -18.04 19.73 -10.67
N ASN A 188 -18.48 18.75 -11.45
CA ASN A 188 -18.16 17.34 -11.27
C ASN A 188 -17.56 16.83 -12.56
N ARG A 189 -16.26 16.54 -12.54
CA ARG A 189 -15.52 16.15 -13.74
C ARG A 189 -14.57 15.01 -13.47
N ASP A 190 -14.35 14.22 -14.50
CA ASP A 190 -13.33 13.17 -14.48
C ASP A 190 -12.00 13.74 -14.96
N ILE A 191 -10.96 13.63 -14.14
CA ILE A 191 -9.59 13.99 -14.51
C ILE A 191 -8.79 12.75 -14.87
N LEU A 192 -7.99 12.87 -15.92
CA LEU A 192 -7.04 11.85 -16.33
C LEU A 192 -5.71 12.11 -15.61
N ILE A 193 -5.25 11.13 -14.85
CA ILE A 193 -4.00 11.14 -14.09
C ILE A 193 -3.08 10.08 -14.70
N GLY A 194 -1.90 10.52 -15.12
CA GLY A 194 -0.91 9.64 -15.73
C GLY A 194 -1.16 9.37 -17.22
N GLY A 195 -0.06 9.28 -17.95
CA GLY A 195 0.03 8.93 -19.36
C GLY A 195 1.50 8.74 -19.71
N SER A 196 1.80 7.71 -20.50
CA SER A 196 3.12 7.62 -21.14
C SER A 196 3.13 8.62 -22.28
N LEU A 197 4.06 9.59 -22.20
CA LEU A 197 4.63 10.21 -23.39
C LEU A 197 5.41 9.16 -24.18
#